data_AF-A0A536SE76-F1
#
_entry.id   AF-A0A536SE76-F1
#
_cell.length_a   1.000
_cell.length_b   1.000
_cell.length_c   1.000
_cell.angle_alpha   90.00
_cell.angle_beta   90.00
_cell.angle_gamma   90.00
#
_symmetry.space_group_name_H-M   'P 1'
#
loop_
_entity.id
_entity.type
_entity.pdbx_description
1 polymer ?
#
loop_
_entity_poly.entity_id
_entity_poly.type
_entity_poly.pdbx_seq_one_letter_code
_entity_poly.pdbx_strand_id
1 'polypeptide(L)' 'MLKTYRGACHCGAVHFEAELDLTQPTFRCNCTICGRTRFWAAVARPDGFRLLCGRDELTQYLFG' A
#
# COMPACT_ATOMS: atom_id res chain seq x y z
N MET A 1 18.13 0.59 0.58
CA MET A 1 18.30 -0.45 -0.46
C MET A 1 16.94 -1.01 -0.86
N LEU A 2 16.63 -1.01 -2.15
CA LEU A 2 15.40 -1.56 -2.71
C LEU A 2 15.31 -3.08 -2.48
N LYS A 3 14.16 -3.56 -1.96
CA LYS A 3 13.87 -4.98 -1.71
C LYS A 3 12.40 -5.27 -1.96
N THR A 4 12.10 -6.49 -2.39
CA THR A 4 10.72 -6.99 -2.48
C THR A 4 10.23 -7.44 -1.10
N TYR A 5 9.10 -6.89 -0.66
CA TYR A 5 8.41 -7.25 0.56
C TYR A 5 7.08 -7.91 0.24
N ARG A 6 6.71 -8.92 1.03
CA ARG A 6 5.38 -9.55 0.99
C ARG A 6 4.50 -8.93 2.06
N GLY A 7 3.28 -8.58 1.67
CA GLY A 7 2.26 -8.06 2.56
C GLY A 7 0.94 -8.81 2.38
N ALA A 8 0.10 -8.72 3.40
CA ALA A 8 -1.28 -9.20 3.36
C ALA A 8 -2.20 -8.21 4.08
N CYS A 9 -3.49 -8.21 3.73
CA CYS A 9 -4.48 -7.49 4.53
C CYS A 9 -4.69 -8.19 5.89
N HIS A 10 -5.33 -7.51 6.83
CA HIS A 10 -5.50 -7.99 8.20
C HIS A 10 -6.17 -9.38 8.30
N CYS A 11 -7.17 -9.65 7.46
CA CYS A 11 -7.85 -10.95 7.42
C CYS A 11 -7.14 -12.01 6.58
N GLY A 12 -6.06 -11.65 5.86
CA GLY A 12 -5.31 -12.56 4.99
C GLY A 12 -5.95 -12.85 3.63
N ALA A 13 -7.11 -12.26 3.29
CA ALA A 13 -7.76 -12.53 2.01
C ALA A 13 -7.00 -11.94 0.80
N VAL A 14 -6.25 -10.86 1.02
CA VAL A 14 -5.47 -10.13 0.00
C VAL A 14 -3.99 -10.31 0.30
N HIS A 15 -3.22 -10.74 -0.70
CA HIS A 15 -1.76 -10.82 -0.64
C HIS A 15 -1.13 -10.01 -1.77
N PHE A 16 -0.01 -9.35 -1.50
CA PHE A 16 0.70 -8.54 -2.48
C PHE A 16 2.22 -8.59 -2.25
N GLU A 17 2.95 -8.23 -3.29
CA GLU A 17 4.38 -7.90 -3.24
C GLU A 17 4.59 -6.43 -3.59
N ALA A 18 5.50 -5.78 -2.88
CA ALA A 18 5.89 -4.41 -3.11
C ALA A 18 7.41 -4.24 -3.02
N GLU A 19 8.00 -3.61 -4.02
CA GLU A 19 9.39 -3.18 -4.01
C GLU A 19 9.49 -1.85 -3.26
N LEU A 20 10.18 -1.88 -2.13
CA LEU A 20 10.32 -0.74 -1.25
C LEU A 20 11.78 -0.55 -0.86
N ASP A 21 12.19 0.69 -0.75
CA ASP A 21 13.38 1.06 -0.01
C ASP A 21 12.98 1.63 1.35
N LEU A 22 12.97 0.78 2.38
CA LEU A 22 12.59 1.19 3.73
C LEU A 22 13.65 2.02 4.46
N THR A 23 14.81 2.32 3.83
CA THR A 23 15.74 3.30 4.37
C THR A 23 15.35 4.73 4.00
N GLN A 24 14.39 4.91 3.09
CA GLN A 24 13.87 6.22 2.71
C GLN A 24 12.82 6.75 3.70
N PRO A 25 12.61 8.06 3.78
CA PRO A 25 11.56 8.64 4.60
C PRO A 25 10.17 8.12 4.22
N THR A 26 9.35 7.94 5.23
CA THR A 26 7.93 7.61 5.06
C THR A 26 7.12 8.87 4.77
N PHE A 27 5.96 8.68 4.15
CA PHE A 27 5.07 9.76 3.72
C PHE A 27 3.79 9.80 4.55
N ARG A 28 3.42 11.02 4.97
CA ARG A 28 2.15 11.30 5.63
C ARG A 28 1.49 12.51 4.97
N CYS A 29 0.40 12.27 4.27
CA CYS A 29 -0.43 13.32 3.68
C CYS A 29 -1.35 13.96 4.74
N ASN A 30 -1.68 15.23 4.54
CA ASN A 30 -2.57 16.01 5.40
C ASN A 30 -3.97 16.24 4.80
N CYS A 31 -4.32 15.62 3.66
CA CYS A 31 -5.67 15.72 3.12
C CYS A 31 -6.68 14.98 4.02
N THR A 32 -7.96 15.32 3.86
CA THR A 32 -9.05 14.83 4.75
C THR A 32 -9.17 13.31 4.78
N ILE A 33 -9.05 12.64 3.63
CA ILE A 33 -9.13 11.18 3.59
C ILE A 33 -7.95 10.53 4.31
N CYS A 34 -6.72 11.02 4.11
CA CYS A 34 -5.52 10.46 4.73
C CYS A 34 -5.50 10.72 6.24
N GLY A 35 -6.02 11.88 6.67
CA GLY A 35 -6.25 12.17 8.08
C GLY A 35 -7.24 11.19 8.72
N ARG A 36 -8.36 10.93 8.05
CA ARG A 36 -9.42 10.02 8.56
C ARG A 36 -8.97 8.55 8.62
N THR A 37 -8.21 8.08 7.62
CA THR A 37 -7.70 6.69 7.59
C THR A 37 -6.40 6.50 8.37
N ARG A 38 -5.83 7.59 8.93
CA ARG A 38 -4.50 7.60 9.58
C ARG A 38 -3.42 6.98 8.70
N PHE A 39 -3.44 7.32 7.41
CA PHE A 39 -2.54 6.74 6.42
C PHE A 39 -1.10 7.26 6.59
N TRP A 40 -0.17 6.35 6.86
CA TRP A 40 1.27 6.59 6.92
C TRP A 40 1.97 5.51 6.11
N ALA A 41 2.57 5.87 4.98
CA ALA A 41 3.00 4.91 3.97
C ALA A 41 4.50 4.99 3.65
N ALA A 42 5.11 3.84 3.40
CA ALA A 42 6.18 3.71 2.43
C ALA A 42 5.52 3.45 1.07
N VAL A 43 5.92 4.19 0.03
CA VAL A 43 5.22 4.18 -1.27
C VAL A 43 6.07 3.46 -2.30
N ALA A 44 5.53 2.36 -2.85
CA ALA A 44 6.11 1.69 -4.01
C ALA A 44 5.77 2.45 -5.30
N ARG A 45 6.62 2.33 -6.32
CA ARG A 45 6.27 2.78 -7.68
C ARG A 45 5.23 1.81 -8.29
N PRO A 46 4.43 2.25 -9.28
CA PRO A 46 3.40 1.39 -9.89
C PRO A 46 3.93 0.07 -10.45
N ASP A 47 5.12 0.08 -11.05
CA ASP A 47 5.84 -1.08 -11.58
C ASP A 47 6.43 -1.98 -10.49
N GLY A 48 6.68 -1.43 -9.30
CA GLY A 48 7.16 -2.16 -8.13
C GLY A 48 6.05 -2.78 -7.27
N PHE A 49 4.78 -2.74 -7.69
CA PHE A 49 3.67 -3.33 -6.94
C PHE A 49 3.01 -4.47 -7.74
N ARG A 50 2.75 -5.59 -7.06
CA ARG A 50 2.05 -6.73 -7.64
C ARG A 50 1.03 -7.32 -6.67
N LEU A 51 -0.23 -7.33 -7.07
CA LEU A 51 -1.27 -8.08 -6.38
C LEU A 51 -1.10 -9.58 -6.66
N LEU A 52 -1.01 -10.41 -5.63
CA LEU A 52 -0.86 -11.86 -5.76
C LEU A 52 -2.21 -12.58 -5.73
N CYS A 53 -3.12 -12.19 -4.84
CA CYS A 53 -4.48 -12.73 -4.76
C CYS A 53 -5.45 -11.78 -4.02
N GLY A 54 -6.74 -12.12 -4.02
CA GLY A 54 -7.79 -11.35 -3.33
C GLY A 54 -8.30 -10.14 -4.11
N ARG A 55 -8.20 -10.15 -5.45
CA ARG A 55 -8.70 -9.04 -6.30
C ARG A 55 -10.18 -8.75 -6.04
N ASP A 56 -10.98 -9.80 -5.88
CA ASP A 56 -12.43 -9.68 -5.69
C ASP A 56 -12.82 -9.19 -4.28
N GLU A 57 -11.86 -9.18 -3.34
CA GLU A 57 -12.02 -8.66 -1.97
C GLU A 57 -11.66 -7.17 -1.87
N LEU A 58 -11.18 -6.55 -2.95
CA LEU A 58 -10.84 -5.14 -3.01
C LEU A 58 -12.03 -4.29 -3.41
N THR A 59 -12.27 -3.20 -2.68
CA THR A 59 -13.22 -2.16 -3.07
C THR A 59 -12.45 -0.91 -3.51
N GLN A 60 -12.75 -0.40 -4.70
CA GLN A 60 -12.21 0.88 -5.15
C GLN A 60 -12.98 2.04 -4.52
N TYR A 61 -12.25 2.98 -3.93
CA TYR A 61 -12.81 4.23 -3.40
C TYR A 61 -12.16 5.42 -4.11
N LEU A 62 -12.99 6.22 -4.80
CA LEU A 62 -12.59 7.45 -5.47
C LEU A 62 -13.34 8.63 -4.83
N PHE A 63 -12.69 9.78 -4.74
CA PHE A 63 -13.27 11.02 -4.23
C PHE A 63 -12.61 12.21 -4.94
N GLY A 64 -13.27 13.36 -4.95
CA GLY A 64 -12.82 14.61 -5.55
C GLY A 64 -13.51 15.80 -4.91
#